data_AF-A0A9P4YLZ8-F1
#
_entry.id   AF-A0A9P4YLZ8-F1
#
_cell.length_a   1.000
_cell.length_b   1.000
_cell.length_c   1.000
_cell.angle_alpha   90.00
_cell.angle_beta   90.00
_cell.angle_gamma   90.00
#
_symmetry.space_group_name_H-M   'P 1'
#
loop_
_entity.id
_entity.type
_entity.pdbx_description
1 polymer ?
#
loop_
_entity_poly.entity_id
_entity_poly.type
_entity_poly.pdbx_seq_one_letter_code
_entity_poly.pdbx_strand_id
1 'polypeptide(L)'
;MYFLKKYDEARLELQDSLYEAFEAGKLPVPVQPRDRSIMYRALQTKILQAYPFLDSRALISAHHCIRLLIFSLHRVLVAETPVTTSCEKFIIMLLSTSGLERVTEFFAAEKGGSNQRAMRKEFMRKTQLDWDNYRNDPKALKVFDALSGDCHYPPLMTEIWTGPAIEEISRRQLLIQHPNEDFVTLWNDAHISLGCSYCARTNAKIKWQA
;
A
#
# COMPACT_ATOMS: atom_id res chain seq x y z
N MET A 1 -8.58 -1.01 -4.17
CA MET A 1 -7.35 -1.26 -4.99
C MET A 1 -7.09 -0.23 -6.08
N TYR A 2 -8.08 0.54 -6.53
CA TYR A 2 -7.88 1.63 -7.51
C TYR A 2 -6.69 2.54 -7.17
N PHE A 3 -6.58 2.99 -5.92
CA PHE A 3 -5.47 3.85 -5.48
C PHE A 3 -4.10 3.21 -5.75
N LEU A 4 -3.88 1.96 -5.31
CA LEU A 4 -2.56 1.31 -5.41
C LEU A 4 -2.15 1.15 -6.88
N LYS A 5 -3.11 0.80 -7.76
CA LYS A 5 -2.87 0.77 -9.21
C LYS A 5 -2.53 2.15 -9.78
N LYS A 6 -3.32 3.18 -9.45
CA LYS A 6 -3.07 4.55 -9.93
C LYS A 6 -1.78 5.14 -9.38
N TYR A 7 -1.40 4.76 -8.17
CA TYR A 7 -0.16 5.23 -7.56
C TYR A 7 1.05 4.58 -8.23
N ASP A 8 0.99 3.28 -8.53
CA ASP A 8 2.04 2.60 -9.30
C ASP A 8 2.21 3.21 -10.71
N GLU A 9 1.12 3.37 -11.47
CA GLU A 9 1.11 4.05 -12.78
C GLU A 9 1.75 5.45 -12.70
N ALA A 10 1.33 6.26 -11.73
CA ALA A 10 1.84 7.63 -11.56
C ALA A 10 3.33 7.67 -11.16
N ARG A 11 3.83 6.68 -10.41
CA ARG A 11 5.25 6.60 -10.06
C ARG A 11 6.12 6.26 -11.27
N LEU A 12 5.64 5.36 -12.13
CA LEU A 12 6.31 5.01 -13.38
C LEU A 12 6.36 6.21 -14.33
N GLU A 13 5.23 6.91 -14.52
CA GLU A 13 5.18 8.14 -15.33
C GLU A 13 6.13 9.24 -14.83
N LEU A 14 6.19 9.43 -13.50
CA LEU A 14 7.12 10.39 -12.89
C LEU A 14 8.57 9.98 -13.12
N GLN A 15 8.91 8.70 -12.95
CA GLN A 15 10.25 8.20 -13.19
C GLN A 15 10.67 8.41 -14.65
N ASP A 16 9.79 8.11 -15.60
CA ASP A 16 10.04 8.32 -17.02
C ASP A 16 10.28 9.80 -17.32
N SER A 17 9.45 10.69 -16.77
CA SER A 17 9.62 12.14 -16.91
C SER A 17 10.95 12.64 -16.33
N LEU A 18 11.35 12.12 -15.16
CA LEU A 18 12.64 12.48 -14.54
C LEU A 18 13.81 11.95 -15.36
N TYR A 19 13.71 10.74 -15.92
CA TYR A 19 14.73 10.16 -16.78
C TYR A 19 14.91 10.98 -18.07
N GLU A 20 13.82 11.42 -18.70
CA GLU A 20 13.87 12.32 -19.86
C GLU A 20 14.53 13.66 -19.52
N ALA A 21 14.20 14.25 -18.37
CA ALA A 21 14.82 15.49 -17.90
C ALA A 21 16.33 15.31 -17.61
N PHE A 22 16.72 14.14 -17.09
CA PHE A 22 18.12 13.77 -16.90
C PHE A 22 18.86 13.66 -18.25
N GLU A 23 18.32 12.92 -19.22
CA GLU A 23 18.94 12.77 -20.55
C GLU A 23 19.04 14.12 -21.29
N ALA A 24 18.11 15.06 -21.02
CA ALA A 24 18.17 16.43 -21.53
C ALA A 24 19.16 17.35 -20.78
N GLY A 25 19.86 16.85 -19.75
CA GLY A 25 20.79 17.63 -18.92
C GLY A 25 20.12 18.69 -18.03
N LYS A 26 18.81 18.57 -17.79
CA LYS A 26 17.98 19.55 -17.06
C LYS A 26 17.67 19.15 -15.63
N LEU A 27 17.97 17.91 -15.23
CA LEU A 27 17.73 17.40 -13.89
C LEU A 27 19.05 17.25 -13.12
N PRO A 28 19.23 17.93 -11.97
CA PRO A 28 20.33 17.61 -11.07
C PRO A 28 20.08 16.22 -10.47
N VAL A 29 20.99 15.28 -10.73
CA VAL A 29 20.95 13.91 -10.22
C VAL A 29 22.09 13.64 -9.22
N PRO A 30 21.90 12.75 -8.24
CA PRO A 30 20.66 12.03 -7.95
C PRO A 30 19.60 12.91 -7.29
N VAL A 31 18.32 12.67 -7.61
CA VAL A 31 17.18 13.26 -6.91
C VAL A 31 17.24 12.82 -5.46
N GLN A 32 17.31 13.79 -4.54
CA GLN A 32 17.49 13.49 -3.13
C GLN A 32 16.27 12.77 -2.55
N PRO A 33 16.43 11.86 -1.57
CA PRO A 33 15.30 11.13 -0.97
C PRO A 33 14.16 12.02 -0.48
N ARG A 34 14.50 13.19 0.08
CA ARG A 34 13.51 14.20 0.52
C ARG A 34 12.66 14.72 -0.64
N ASP A 35 13.29 15.07 -1.76
CA ASP A 35 12.58 15.62 -2.92
C ASP A 35 11.72 14.53 -3.57
N ARG A 36 12.22 13.29 -3.60
CA ARG A 36 11.45 12.11 -4.03
C ARG A 36 10.18 11.92 -3.17
N SER A 37 10.29 11.97 -1.84
CA SER A 37 9.13 11.87 -0.95
C SER A 37 8.10 12.99 -1.21
N ILE A 38 8.56 14.22 -1.47
CA ILE A 38 7.68 15.35 -1.81
C ILE A 38 6.94 15.08 -3.13
N MET A 39 7.64 14.61 -4.16
CA MET A 39 7.03 14.29 -5.47
C MET A 39 5.99 13.17 -5.33
N TYR A 40 6.31 12.10 -4.60
CA TYR A 40 5.38 11.00 -4.34
C TYR A 40 4.15 11.45 -3.55
N ARG A 41 4.32 12.29 -2.53
CA ARG A 41 3.21 12.87 -1.77
C ARG A 41 2.28 13.69 -2.67
N ALA A 42 2.85 14.44 -3.62
CA ALA A 42 2.07 15.21 -4.60
C ALA A 42 1.24 14.29 -5.53
N LEU A 43 1.82 13.20 -6.03
CA LEU A 43 1.09 12.21 -6.83
C LEU A 43 -0.10 11.63 -6.07
N GLN A 44 0.11 11.21 -4.82
CA GLN A 44 -0.95 10.62 -3.99
C GLN A 44 -2.06 11.62 -3.70
N THR A 45 -1.70 12.87 -3.42
CA THR A 45 -2.67 13.94 -3.21
C THR A 45 -3.53 14.15 -4.45
N LYS A 46 -2.91 14.18 -5.65
CA LYS A 46 -3.64 14.27 -6.92
C LYS A 46 -4.61 13.10 -7.11
N ILE A 47 -4.20 11.88 -6.78
CA ILE A 47 -5.07 10.68 -6.88
C ILE A 47 -6.25 10.78 -5.90
N LEU A 48 -5.99 11.14 -4.64
CA LEU A 48 -7.03 11.27 -3.60
C LEU A 48 -8.01 12.43 -3.85
N GLN A 49 -7.61 13.41 -4.66
CA GLN A 49 -8.44 14.53 -5.10
C GLN A 49 -9.10 14.29 -6.46
N ALA A 50 -9.01 13.07 -7.01
CA ALA A 50 -9.67 12.66 -8.24
C ALA A 50 -10.74 11.60 -7.97
N TYR A 51 -11.58 11.31 -8.98
CA TYR A 51 -12.49 10.17 -8.93
C TYR A 51 -11.70 8.85 -8.71
N PRO A 52 -12.19 7.91 -7.86
CA PRO A 52 -13.46 7.90 -7.13
C PRO A 52 -13.42 8.59 -5.76
N PHE A 53 -12.28 9.11 -5.33
CA PHE A 53 -12.09 9.63 -3.99
C PHE A 53 -12.63 11.04 -3.77
N LEU A 54 -13.21 11.69 -4.79
CA LEU A 54 -14.05 12.87 -4.59
C LEU A 54 -15.23 12.57 -3.66
N ASP A 55 -15.78 11.36 -3.71
CA ASP A 55 -16.74 10.88 -2.73
C ASP A 55 -16.04 10.50 -1.42
N SER A 56 -16.42 11.19 -0.34
CA SER A 56 -15.90 10.96 1.00
C SER A 56 -16.20 9.54 1.51
N ARG A 57 -17.32 8.93 1.11
CA ARG A 57 -17.63 7.52 1.46
C ARG A 57 -16.65 6.56 0.80
N ALA A 58 -16.38 6.76 -0.50
CA ALA A 58 -15.38 5.96 -1.21
C ALA A 58 -13.98 6.12 -0.62
N LEU A 59 -13.60 7.32 -0.20
CA LEU A 59 -12.32 7.59 0.48
C LEU A 59 -12.22 6.86 1.84
N ILE A 60 -13.25 6.97 2.68
CA ILE A 60 -13.29 6.33 4.01
C ILE A 60 -13.30 4.80 3.86
N SER A 61 -14.12 4.26 2.97
CA SER A 61 -14.21 2.82 2.75
C SER A 61 -12.91 2.25 2.19
N ALA A 62 -12.24 2.96 1.28
CA ALA A 62 -10.90 2.61 0.83
C ALA A 62 -9.89 2.65 1.98
N HIS A 63 -10.02 3.62 2.90
CA HIS A 63 -9.14 3.74 4.05
C HIS A 63 -9.29 2.55 5.00
N HIS A 64 -10.53 2.17 5.32
CA HIS A 64 -10.82 0.98 6.13
C HIS A 64 -10.33 -0.31 5.46
N CYS A 65 -10.58 -0.47 4.16
CA CYS A 65 -10.11 -1.63 3.39
C CYS A 65 -8.58 -1.77 3.40
N ILE A 66 -7.84 -0.69 3.11
CA ILE A 66 -6.37 -0.75 3.05
C ILE A 66 -5.78 -0.99 4.45
N ARG A 67 -6.37 -0.41 5.50
CA ARG A 67 -5.96 -0.70 6.88
C ARG A 67 -6.17 -2.16 7.26
N LEU A 68 -7.33 -2.73 6.92
CA LEU A 68 -7.59 -4.16 7.12
C LEU A 68 -6.56 -5.01 6.38
N LEU A 69 -6.27 -4.67 5.12
CA LEU A 69 -5.29 -5.38 4.32
C LEU A 69 -3.91 -5.37 4.96
N ILE A 70 -3.40 -4.18 5.33
CA ILE A 70 -2.11 -4.02 6.02
C ILE A 70 -2.10 -4.85 7.31
N PHE A 71 -3.14 -4.73 8.13
CA PHE A 71 -3.26 -5.49 9.38
C PHE A 71 -3.26 -7.01 9.15
N SER A 72 -3.94 -7.47 8.11
CA SER A 72 -4.03 -8.89 7.77
C SER A 72 -2.69 -9.43 7.29
N LEU A 73 -1.98 -8.68 6.44
CA LEU A 73 -0.62 -9.02 6.00
C LEU A 73 0.35 -9.07 7.18
N HIS A 74 0.31 -8.06 8.06
CA HIS A 74 1.11 -8.08 9.29
C HIS A 74 0.81 -9.31 10.14
N ARG A 75 -0.46 -9.63 10.39
CA ARG A 75 -0.81 -10.79 11.23
C ARG A 75 -0.28 -12.10 10.68
N VAL A 76 -0.36 -12.31 9.37
CA VAL A 76 0.14 -13.54 8.75
C VAL A 76 1.67 -13.59 8.80
N LEU A 77 2.35 -12.49 8.51
CA LEU A 77 3.82 -12.43 8.49
C LEU A 77 4.46 -12.48 9.89
N VAL A 78 3.78 -11.94 10.90
CA VAL A 78 4.25 -11.90 12.29
C VAL A 78 3.99 -13.21 13.03
N ALA A 79 3.04 -14.03 12.57
CA ALA A 79 2.78 -15.35 13.15
C ALA A 79 4.00 -16.29 13.06
N GLU A 80 4.98 -15.99 12.20
CA GLU A 80 6.15 -16.85 11.98
C GLU A 80 7.48 -16.31 12.57
N THR A 81 7.62 -15.03 12.96
CA THR A 81 8.85 -14.44 13.54
C THR A 81 8.62 -13.12 14.30
N PRO A 82 9.53 -12.64 15.18
CA PRO A 82 9.46 -11.29 15.75
C PRO A 82 9.37 -10.24 14.64
N VAL A 83 8.62 -9.16 14.85
CA VAL A 83 8.47 -8.07 13.85
C VAL A 83 9.84 -7.51 13.49
N THR A 84 10.38 -7.92 12.35
CA THR A 84 11.62 -7.36 11.82
C THR A 84 11.28 -6.26 10.82
N THR A 85 12.19 -5.31 10.64
CA THR A 85 12.14 -4.30 9.55
C THR A 85 11.96 -4.94 8.16
N SER A 86 12.27 -6.23 8.01
CA SER A 86 12.04 -7.00 6.78
C SER A 86 10.55 -7.20 6.47
N CYS A 87 9.71 -7.45 7.49
CA CYS A 87 8.27 -7.67 7.31
C CYS A 87 7.58 -6.41 6.79
N GLU A 88 7.91 -5.24 7.33
CA GLU A 88 7.34 -3.97 6.87
C GLU A 88 7.74 -3.66 5.43
N LYS A 89 9.03 -3.83 5.08
CA LYS A 89 9.52 -3.67 3.72
C LYS A 89 8.82 -4.61 2.74
N PHE A 90 8.55 -5.85 3.16
CA PHE A 90 7.81 -6.81 2.35
C PHE A 90 6.36 -6.37 2.08
N ILE A 91 5.64 -5.90 3.11
CA ILE A 91 4.26 -5.40 2.94
C ILE A 91 4.25 -4.15 2.06
N ILE A 92 5.21 -3.24 2.26
CA ILE A 92 5.37 -2.06 1.39
C ILE A 92 5.52 -2.50 -0.06
N MET A 93 6.46 -3.40 -0.35
CA MET A 93 6.70 -3.91 -1.70
C MET A 93 5.46 -4.58 -2.31
N LEU A 94 4.73 -5.39 -1.54
CA LEU A 94 3.47 -5.97 -1.98
C LEU A 94 2.45 -4.92 -2.39
N LEU A 95 2.34 -3.84 -1.61
CA LEU A 95 1.35 -2.79 -1.84
C LEU A 95 1.77 -1.81 -2.93
N SER A 96 3.07 -1.54 -3.09
CA SER A 96 3.58 -0.47 -3.96
C SER A 96 4.18 -0.94 -5.28
N THR A 97 4.57 -2.20 -5.40
CA THR A 97 5.41 -2.69 -6.49
C THR A 97 4.88 -3.98 -7.10
N SER A 98 4.45 -4.94 -6.28
CA SER A 98 3.89 -6.21 -6.79
C SER A 98 2.37 -6.15 -7.04
N GLY A 99 1.71 -5.09 -6.57
CA GLY A 99 0.30 -4.82 -6.82
C GLY A 99 -0.68 -5.78 -6.13
N LEU A 100 -1.98 -5.61 -6.45
CA LEU A 100 -3.05 -6.42 -5.85
C LEU A 100 -2.90 -7.90 -6.11
N GLU A 101 -2.48 -8.25 -7.33
CA GLU A 101 -2.41 -9.64 -7.76
C GLU A 101 -1.50 -10.42 -6.82
N ARG A 102 -0.34 -9.87 -6.48
CA ARG A 102 0.59 -10.51 -5.55
C ARG A 102 0.03 -10.65 -4.14
N VAL A 103 -0.73 -9.67 -3.67
CA VAL A 103 -1.45 -9.75 -2.38
C VAL A 103 -2.47 -10.91 -2.40
N THR A 104 -3.21 -11.08 -3.50
CA THR A 104 -4.16 -12.20 -3.61
C THR A 104 -3.46 -13.55 -3.70
N GLU A 105 -2.35 -13.64 -4.44
CA GLU A 105 -1.54 -14.85 -4.50
C GLU A 105 -0.92 -15.20 -3.14
N PHE A 106 -0.51 -14.20 -2.35
CA PHE A 106 -0.02 -14.40 -0.99
C PHE A 106 -1.09 -15.10 -0.15
N PHE A 107 -2.30 -14.55 -0.07
CA PHE A 107 -3.36 -15.18 0.71
C PHE A 107 -3.78 -16.55 0.18
N ALA A 108 -3.73 -16.78 -1.14
CA ALA A 108 -3.98 -18.09 -1.74
C ALA A 108 -2.89 -19.11 -1.36
N ALA A 109 -1.63 -18.70 -1.36
CA ALA A 109 -0.49 -19.52 -0.95
C ALA A 109 -0.50 -19.81 0.55
N GLU A 110 -0.97 -18.87 1.37
CA GLU A 110 -1.05 -19.01 2.82
C GLU A 110 -2.23 -19.89 3.27
N LYS A 111 -3.42 -19.67 2.71
CA LYS A 111 -4.62 -20.45 3.07
C LYS A 111 -4.66 -21.85 2.43
N GLY A 112 -3.81 -22.12 1.45
CA GLY A 112 -3.95 -23.16 0.43
C GLY A 112 -4.46 -24.56 0.85
N GLY A 113 -5.09 -25.26 -0.10
CA GLY A 113 -5.48 -26.67 0.02
C GLY A 113 -4.34 -27.64 -0.29
N SER A 114 -4.63 -28.78 -0.94
CA SER A 114 -3.65 -29.85 -1.22
C SER A 114 -2.37 -29.41 -1.98
N ASN A 115 -2.43 -28.31 -2.74
CA ASN A 115 -1.31 -27.78 -3.54
C ASN A 115 -0.57 -26.59 -2.91
N GLN A 116 -0.74 -26.33 -1.60
CA GLN A 116 -0.17 -25.17 -0.89
C GLN A 116 1.33 -24.98 -1.14
N ARG A 117 2.13 -26.06 -1.08
CA ARG A 117 3.59 -25.99 -1.30
C ARG A 117 3.95 -25.47 -2.70
N ALA A 118 3.23 -25.90 -3.73
CA ALA A 118 3.46 -25.44 -5.10
C ALA A 118 3.07 -23.96 -5.25
N MET A 119 1.95 -23.54 -4.66
CA MET A 119 1.51 -22.14 -4.66
C MET A 119 2.49 -21.22 -3.94
N ARG A 120 2.99 -21.62 -2.77
CA ARG A 120 4.05 -20.88 -2.04
C ARG A 120 5.31 -20.74 -2.90
N LYS A 121 5.75 -21.81 -3.56
CA LYS A 121 6.94 -21.77 -4.42
C LYS A 121 6.77 -20.79 -5.59
N GLU A 122 5.62 -20.83 -6.26
CA GLU A 122 5.36 -19.95 -7.40
C GLU A 122 5.21 -18.48 -6.96
N PHE A 123 4.50 -18.24 -5.86
CA PHE A 123 4.41 -16.92 -5.23
C PHE A 123 5.80 -16.35 -4.92
N MET A 124 6.67 -17.12 -4.25
CA MET A 124 8.03 -16.67 -3.91
C MET A 124 8.85 -16.37 -5.16
N ARG A 125 8.77 -17.22 -6.20
CA ARG A 125 9.49 -17.02 -7.47
C ARG A 125 9.05 -15.74 -8.16
N LYS A 126 7.74 -15.51 -8.30
CA LYS A 126 7.22 -14.31 -8.94
C LYS A 126 7.48 -13.05 -8.11
N THR A 127 7.38 -13.13 -6.78
CA THR A 127 7.74 -12.01 -5.88
C THR A 127 9.21 -11.64 -6.02
N GLN A 128 10.10 -12.63 -6.08
CA GLN A 128 11.53 -12.38 -6.29
C GLN A 128 11.79 -11.70 -7.63
N LEU A 129 11.08 -12.11 -8.69
CA LEU A 129 11.18 -11.45 -10.00
C LEU A 129 10.74 -9.98 -9.93
N ASP A 130 9.65 -9.66 -9.23
CA ASP A 130 9.22 -8.27 -9.03
C ASP A 130 10.30 -7.46 -8.30
N TRP A 131 10.95 -8.07 -7.31
CA TRP A 131 12.02 -7.45 -6.51
C TRP A 131 13.26 -7.18 -7.35
N ASP A 132 13.66 -8.15 -8.16
CA ASP A 132 14.83 -8.02 -9.03
C ASP A 132 14.57 -6.97 -10.11
N ASN A 133 13.38 -6.94 -10.69
CA ASN A 133 12.99 -5.90 -11.66
C ASN A 133 12.98 -4.51 -11.02
N TYR A 134 12.39 -4.38 -9.82
CA TYR A 134 12.38 -3.12 -9.09
C TYR A 134 13.79 -2.65 -8.77
N ARG A 135 14.66 -3.53 -8.24
CA ARG A 135 16.04 -3.19 -7.84
C ARG A 135 16.95 -2.83 -9.02
N ASN A 136 16.74 -3.47 -10.17
CA ASN A 136 17.62 -3.35 -11.33
C ASN A 136 17.04 -2.42 -12.40
N ASP A 137 16.07 -1.56 -12.05
CA ASP A 137 15.50 -0.61 -12.99
C ASP A 137 16.55 0.42 -13.42
N PRO A 138 16.99 0.40 -14.70
CA PRO A 138 18.09 1.24 -15.16
C PRO A 138 17.73 2.73 -15.12
N LYS A 139 16.45 3.10 -15.31
CA LYS A 139 16.02 4.49 -15.26
C LYS A 139 16.04 5.00 -13.81
N ALA A 140 15.51 4.19 -12.90
CA ALA A 140 15.51 4.51 -11.48
C ALA A 140 16.94 4.69 -10.93
N LEU A 141 17.85 3.79 -11.32
CA LEU A 141 19.26 3.85 -10.90
C LEU A 141 19.95 5.14 -11.35
N LYS A 142 19.69 5.62 -12.58
CA LYS A 142 20.26 6.90 -13.04
C LYS A 142 19.68 8.12 -12.32
N VAL A 143 18.40 8.09 -11.95
CA VAL A 143 17.69 9.26 -11.41
C VAL A 143 17.78 9.36 -9.88
N PHE A 144 17.67 8.25 -9.15
CA PHE A 144 17.39 8.25 -7.71
C PHE A 144 18.53 7.82 -6.80
N ASP A 145 19.73 7.54 -7.34
CA ASP A 145 21.00 7.25 -6.64
C ASP A 145 21.57 5.83 -6.86
N ALA A 146 22.37 5.69 -7.92
CA ALA A 146 23.13 4.47 -8.21
C ALA A 146 24.26 4.16 -7.19
N LEU A 147 24.69 5.12 -6.37
CA LEU A 147 25.94 5.03 -5.60
C LEU A 147 25.75 4.60 -4.14
N SER A 148 24.61 4.94 -3.51
CA SER A 148 24.34 4.59 -2.11
C SER A 148 23.71 3.22 -1.91
N GLY A 149 23.19 2.59 -2.98
CA GLY A 149 22.36 1.38 -2.89
C GLY A 149 20.96 1.65 -2.34
N ASP A 150 20.59 2.91 -2.06
CA ASP A 150 19.31 3.34 -1.50
C ASP A 150 18.33 3.89 -2.56
N CYS A 151 18.64 3.83 -3.86
CA CYS A 151 17.73 4.18 -4.97
C CYS A 151 16.35 3.53 -4.87
N HIS A 152 16.25 2.40 -4.17
CA HIS A 152 15.03 1.62 -4.00
C HIS A 152 14.49 1.63 -2.57
N TYR A 153 14.96 2.53 -1.69
CA TYR A 153 14.46 2.60 -0.31
C TYR A 153 12.93 2.64 -0.32
N PRO A 154 12.27 1.58 0.17
CA PRO A 154 10.82 1.52 0.14
C PRO A 154 10.28 2.67 0.99
N PRO A 155 9.31 3.45 0.49
CA PRO A 155 8.70 4.50 1.28
C PRO A 155 8.11 3.90 2.55
N LEU A 156 8.05 4.68 3.63
CA LEU A 156 7.46 4.22 4.88
C LEU A 156 6.01 3.77 4.63
N MET A 157 5.50 2.83 5.43
CA MET A 157 4.10 2.39 5.32
C MET A 157 3.12 3.56 5.48
N THR A 158 3.50 4.53 6.30
CA THR A 158 2.78 5.80 6.47
C THR A 158 2.77 6.63 5.20
N GLU A 159 3.79 6.54 4.36
CA GLU A 159 3.88 7.30 3.13
C GLU A 159 3.04 6.71 2.00
N ILE A 160 2.78 5.39 1.92
CA ILE A 160 2.07 4.80 0.76
C ILE A 160 0.56 5.06 0.77
N TRP A 161 -0.08 5.14 1.92
CA TRP A 161 -1.53 5.39 2.01
C TRP A 161 -1.93 6.07 3.31
N THR A 162 -1.44 5.58 4.45
CA THR A 162 -1.99 5.99 5.76
C THR A 162 -1.87 7.49 6.01
N GLY A 163 -0.69 8.08 5.78
CA GLY A 163 -0.44 9.52 5.87
C GLY A 163 -1.27 10.30 4.85
N PRO A 164 -1.12 10.02 3.54
CA PRO A 164 -1.91 10.69 2.49
C PRO A 164 -3.42 10.69 2.71
N ALA A 165 -3.97 9.54 3.09
CA ALA A 165 -5.39 9.39 3.34
C ALA A 165 -5.83 10.14 4.60
N ILE A 166 -5.07 10.07 5.70
CA ILE A 166 -5.40 10.79 6.94
C ILE A 166 -5.35 12.30 6.71
N GLU A 167 -4.34 12.79 5.98
CA GLU A 167 -4.24 14.22 5.65
C GLU A 167 -5.44 14.68 4.79
N GLU A 168 -5.85 13.88 3.80
CA GLU A 168 -7.02 14.20 2.98
C GLU A 168 -8.35 14.11 3.77
N ILE A 169 -8.50 13.11 4.64
CA ILE A 169 -9.65 12.97 5.55
C ILE A 169 -9.71 14.16 6.51
N SER A 170 -8.55 14.58 7.04
CA SER A 170 -8.41 15.76 7.90
C SER A 170 -8.79 17.04 7.17
N ARG A 171 -8.27 17.24 5.95
CA ARG A 171 -8.58 18.38 5.09
C ARG A 171 -10.08 18.52 4.82
N ARG A 172 -10.79 17.40 4.73
CA ARG A 172 -12.25 17.35 4.56
C ARG A 172 -13.04 17.38 5.87
N GLN A 173 -12.37 17.54 7.01
CA GLN A 173 -12.96 17.58 8.35
C GLN A 173 -13.71 16.28 8.72
N LEU A 174 -13.24 15.14 8.22
CA LEU A 174 -13.87 13.83 8.43
C LEU A 174 -13.24 13.05 9.60
N LEU A 175 -12.21 13.57 10.28
CA LEU A 175 -11.52 12.86 11.39
C LEU A 175 -12.38 12.68 12.65
N ILE A 176 -13.51 13.36 12.74
CA ILE A 176 -14.47 13.25 13.82
C ILE A 176 -15.80 13.15 13.08
N GLN A 177 -16.57 12.06 13.28
CA GLN A 177 -17.93 11.83 12.72
C GLN A 177 -18.06 11.02 11.41
N HIS A 178 -17.26 9.99 11.17
CA HIS A 178 -17.65 8.97 10.17
C HIS A 178 -18.02 7.62 10.82
N PRO A 179 -19.02 6.92 10.27
CA PRO A 179 -19.41 5.60 10.76
C PRO A 179 -18.35 4.55 10.45
N ASN A 180 -18.41 3.42 11.16
CA ASN A 180 -17.74 2.20 10.71
C ASN A 180 -18.41 1.69 9.43
N GLU A 181 -17.72 0.83 8.68
CA GLU A 181 -18.38 0.05 7.62
C GLU A 181 -19.41 -0.90 8.23
N ASP A 182 -20.44 -1.20 7.45
CA ASP A 182 -21.45 -2.20 7.79
C ASP A 182 -20.79 -3.56 8.11
N PHE A 183 -21.48 -4.37 8.91
CA PHE A 183 -20.99 -5.70 9.23
C PHE A 183 -20.88 -6.57 7.98
N VAL A 184 -19.73 -7.20 7.80
CA VAL A 184 -19.53 -8.26 6.81
C VAL A 184 -19.60 -9.60 7.54
N THR A 185 -20.51 -10.47 7.11
CA THR A 185 -20.59 -11.85 7.58
C THR A 185 -19.50 -12.68 6.93
N LEU A 186 -18.66 -13.29 7.76
CA LEU A 186 -17.61 -14.21 7.35
C LEU A 186 -18.08 -15.65 7.47
N TRP A 187 -17.18 -16.58 7.14
CA TRP A 187 -17.35 -18.01 7.36
C TRP A 187 -17.68 -18.31 8.85
N ASN A 188 -18.64 -19.20 9.09
CA ASN A 188 -19.21 -19.55 10.42
C ASN A 188 -19.95 -18.40 11.14
N ASP A 189 -20.69 -17.55 10.41
CA ASP A 189 -21.53 -16.47 10.97
C ASP A 189 -20.78 -15.44 11.83
N ALA A 190 -19.44 -15.39 11.72
CA ALA A 190 -18.65 -14.38 12.38
C ALA A 190 -18.86 -13.02 11.69
N HIS A 191 -19.24 -11.99 12.46
CA HIS A 191 -19.40 -10.63 11.93
C HIS A 191 -18.16 -9.79 12.22
N ILE A 192 -17.64 -9.12 11.19
CA ILE A 192 -16.61 -8.09 11.35
C ILE A 192 -17.16 -6.75 10.87
N SER A 193 -16.83 -5.67 11.59
CA SER A 193 -17.02 -4.30 11.13
C SER A 193 -15.66 -3.66 10.97
N LEU A 194 -15.47 -2.93 9.87
CA LEU A 194 -14.21 -2.26 9.56
C LEU A 194 -14.29 -0.81 10.02
N GLY A 195 -13.24 -0.37 10.73
CA GLY A 195 -13.15 0.99 11.21
C GLY A 195 -11.71 1.42 11.47
N CYS A 196 -11.54 2.69 11.79
CA CYS A 196 -10.27 3.27 12.21
C CYS A 196 -10.42 3.98 13.57
N SER A 197 -9.31 4.48 14.12
CA SER A 197 -9.31 5.21 15.40
C SER A 197 -10.16 6.49 15.39
N TYR A 198 -10.55 6.95 14.21
CA TYR A 198 -11.34 8.16 13.98
C TYR A 198 -12.83 7.88 13.73
N CYS A 199 -13.22 6.62 13.57
CA CYS A 199 -14.63 6.27 13.48
C CYS A 199 -15.33 6.67 14.78
N ALA A 200 -16.55 7.20 14.66
CA ALA A 200 -17.40 7.37 15.82
C ALA A 200 -17.53 6.00 16.48
N ARG A 201 -17.07 5.85 17.73
CA ARG A 201 -17.33 4.65 18.52
C ARG A 201 -18.83 4.52 18.62
N THR A 202 -19.45 3.75 17.74
CA THR A 202 -20.81 3.32 17.95
C THR A 202 -20.78 2.51 19.23
N ASN A 203 -21.48 2.98 20.27
CA ASN A 203 -21.79 2.21 21.48
C ASN A 203 -22.71 1.03 21.12
N ALA A 204 -22.39 0.28 20.07
CA ALA A 204 -23.07 -0.95 19.74
C ALA A 204 -22.57 -1.99 20.74
N LYS A 205 -23.34 -2.16 21.82
CA LYS A 205 -23.26 -3.34 22.68
C LYS A 205 -23.25 -4.56 21.76
N ILE A 206 -22.12 -5.25 21.67
CA ILE A 206 -22.03 -6.55 21.02
C ILE A 206 -22.96 -7.46 21.82
N LYS A 207 -24.17 -7.69 21.31
CA LYS A 207 -25.01 -8.79 21.76
C LYS A 207 -24.53 -10.01 21.00
N TRP A 208 -23.74 -10.84 21.66
CA TRP A 208 -23.59 -12.23 21.27
C TRP A 208 -24.97 -12.87 21.43
N GLN A 209 -25.62 -13.21 20.31
CA GLN A 209 -26.74 -14.14 20.36
C GLN A 209 -26.10 -15.54 20.40
N ALA A 210 -26.36 -16.25 21.50
CA ALA A 210 -25.99 -17.64 21.71
C ALA A 210 -26.93 -18.58 20.97
#